data_AF-A0A958GAU9-F1
#
_entry.id   AF-A0A958GAU9-F1
#
_cell.length_a   1.000
_cell.length_b   1.000
_cell.length_c   1.000
_cell.angle_alpha   90.00
_cell.angle_beta   90.00
_cell.angle_gamma   90.00
#
_symmetry.space_group_name_H-M   'P 1'
#
loop_
_entity.id
_entity.type
_entity.pdbx_description
1 polymer ?
#
loop_
_entity_poly.entity_id
_entity_poly.type
_entity_poly.pdbx_seq_one_letter_code
_entity_poly.pdbx_strand_id
1 'polypeptide(L)' 'MEGTFPLLPVIVILFVSTLTRASLGFGDALVAMPLLALVMDMTVATPLVALFAPLISLMILLRHWQKADLRSALRLIV' A
#
# COMPACT_ATOMS: atom_id res chain seq x y z
N MET A 1 -20.80 21.51 -5.83
CA MET A 1 -19.63 21.32 -6.72
C MET A 1 -19.46 19.83 -6.86
N GLU A 2 -19.85 19.29 -8.01
CA GLU A 2 -19.91 17.86 -8.32
C GLU A 2 -18.55 17.20 -8.07
N GLY A 3 -18.46 16.37 -7.02
CA GLY A 3 -17.26 15.65 -6.61
C GLY A 3 -16.97 14.46 -7.51
N THR A 4 -16.88 14.68 -8.82
CA THR A 4 -16.47 13.65 -9.78
C THR A 4 -14.95 13.57 -9.77
N PHE A 5 -14.38 12.94 -8.74
CA PHE A 5 -12.99 12.53 -8.79
C PHE A 5 -12.81 11.65 -10.03
N PRO A 6 -11.92 11.99 -10.97
CA PRO A 6 -11.72 11.19 -12.16
C PRO A 6 -11.28 9.79 -11.72
N LEU A 7 -12.12 8.78 -11.94
CA LEU A 7 -11.88 7.40 -11.49
C LEU A 7 -10.61 6.80 -12.10
N LEU A 8 -10.26 7.27 -13.30
CA LEU A 8 -9.14 6.79 -14.09
C LEU A 8 -7.77 7.03 -13.38
N PRO A 9 -7.41 8.25 -12.94
CA PRO A 9 -6.19 8.47 -12.18
C PRO A 9 -6.19 7.75 -10.83
N VAL A 10 -7.33 7.61 -10.15
CA VAL A 10 -7.40 6.84 -8.88
C VAL A 10 -7.01 5.39 -9.11
N ILE A 11 -7.55 4.76 -10.17
CA ILE A 11 -7.22 3.37 -10.53
C ILE A 11 -5.74 3.24 -10.90
N VAL A 12 -5.19 4.20 -11.67
CA VAL A 12 -3.77 4.19 -12.04
C VAL A 12 -2.87 4.31 -10.80
N ILE A 13 -3.20 5.20 -9.87
CA ILE A 13 -2.46 5.38 -8.61
C ILE A 13 -2.46 4.09 -7.78
N LEU A 14 -3.63 3.46 -7.65
CA LEU A 14 -3.75 2.19 -6.91
C LEU A 14 -3.00 1.05 -7.61
N PHE A 15 -3.03 1.00 -8.95
CA PHE A 15 -2.28 0.02 -9.73
C PHE A 15 -0.77 0.18 -9.55
N VAL A 16 -0.26 1.41 -9.66
CA VAL A 16 1.17 1.68 -9.43
C VAL A 16 1.54 1.32 -8.01
N SER A 17 0.77 1.75 -6.99
CA SER A 17 1.02 1.43 -5.58
C SER A 17 1.11 -0.08 -5.31
N THR A 18 0.17 -0.85 -5.87
CA THR A 18 0.15 -2.31 -5.72
C THR A 18 1.30 -2.99 -6.47
N LEU A 19 1.69 -2.47 -7.64
CA LEU A 19 2.86 -2.95 -8.38
C LEU A 19 4.16 -2.69 -7.62
N THR A 20 4.33 -1.50 -7.02
CA THR A 20 5.49 -1.19 -6.16
C THR A 20 5.50 -2.05 -4.91
N ARG A 21 4.33 -2.36 -4.34
CA ARG A 21 4.22 -3.29 -3.22
C ARG A 21 4.64 -4.71 -3.58
N ALA A 22 4.22 -5.21 -4.74
CA ALA A 22 4.56 -6.56 -5.18
C ALA A 22 6.05 -6.71 -5.57
N SER A 23 6.66 -5.65 -6.09
CA SER A 23 8.05 -5.66 -6.55
C SER A 23 9.07 -5.31 -5.45
N LEU A 24 8.78 -4.31 -4.62
CA LEU A 24 9.71 -3.82 -3.59
C LEU A 24 9.33 -4.28 -2.17
N GLY A 25 8.08 -4.66 -1.90
CA GLY A 25 7.63 -5.08 -0.57
C GLY A 25 7.33 -3.93 0.42
N PHE A 26 7.80 -2.71 0.16
CA PHE A 26 7.65 -1.53 1.04
C PHE A 26 7.07 -0.27 0.34
N GLY A 27 6.75 -0.35 -0.95
CA GLY A 27 6.36 0.82 -1.75
C GLY A 27 4.93 1.33 -1.56
N ASP A 28 4.07 0.64 -0.81
CA ASP A 28 2.65 0.99 -0.71
C ASP A 28 2.41 2.34 -0.02
N ALA A 29 2.98 2.55 1.18
CA ALA A 29 2.80 3.79 1.90
C ALA A 29 3.58 4.96 1.25
N LEU A 30 4.74 4.68 0.67
CA LEU A 30 5.59 5.69 0.00
C LEU A 30 4.97 6.22 -1.30
N VAL A 31 4.15 5.42 -1.98
CA VAL A 31 3.53 5.80 -3.26
C VAL A 31 2.06 6.20 -3.08
N ALA A 32 1.29 5.46 -2.30
CA ALA A 32 -0.13 5.73 -2.09
C ALA A 32 -0.36 7.10 -1.43
N MET A 33 0.39 7.43 -0.38
CA MET A 33 0.11 8.62 0.42
C MET A 33 0.35 9.94 -0.35
N PRO A 34 1.49 10.17 -1.01
CA PRO A 34 1.69 11.39 -1.81
C PRO A 34 0.80 11.45 -3.05
N LEU A 35 0.49 10.33 -3.70
CA LEU A 35 -0.42 10.33 -4.86
C LEU A 35 -1.88 10.56 -4.45
N LEU A 36 -2.33 10.00 -3.33
CA LEU A 36 -3.67 10.28 -2.78
C LEU A 36 -3.78 11.73 -2.34
N ALA A 37 -2.74 12.30 -1.73
CA ALA A 37 -2.70 13.71 -1.34
C ALA A 37 -2.83 14.69 -2.52
N LEU A 38 -2.50 14.27 -3.75
CA LEU A 38 -2.71 15.09 -4.95
C LEU A 38 -4.15 15.07 -5.47
N VAL A 39 -4.95 14.07 -5.06
CA VAL A 39 -6.31 13.84 -5.59
C VAL A 39 -7.40 14.13 -4.55
N MET A 40 -7.09 14.00 -3.27
CA MET A 40 -8.05 14.21 -2.18
C MET A 40 -7.39 14.92 -0.99
N ASP A 41 -8.23 15.48 -0.12
CA ASP A 41 -7.79 16.14 1.11
C ASP A 41 -7.04 15.15 2.03
N MET A 42 -5.92 15.62 2.60
CA MET A 42 -5.07 14.87 3.54
C MET A 42 -5.88 14.31 4.72
N THR A 43 -6.90 15.03 5.17
CA THR A 43 -7.77 14.61 6.29
C THR A 43 -8.54 13.33 5.99
N VAL A 44 -8.78 13.01 4.72
CA VAL A 44 -9.43 11.78 4.25
C VAL A 44 -8.41 10.73 3.83
N ALA A 45 -7.33 11.12 3.13
CA ALA A 45 -6.29 10.20 2.66
C ALA A 45 -5.54 9.51 3.80
N THR A 46 -5.23 10.25 4.87
CA THR A 46 -4.42 9.77 6.00
C THR A 46 -5.06 8.58 6.74
N PRO A 47 -6.31 8.67 7.23
CA PRO A 47 -6.96 7.54 7.91
C PRO A 47 -7.19 6.33 6.98
N LEU A 48 -7.46 6.57 5.70
CA LEU A 48 -7.57 5.50 4.70
C LEU A 48 -6.27 4.72 4.57
N VAL A 49 -5.16 5.40 4.31
CA VAL A 49 -3.84 4.75 4.18
C VAL A 49 -3.45 4.05 5.49
N ALA A 50 -3.72 4.68 6.64
CA ALA A 50 -3.41 4.11 7.95
C ALA A 50 -4.16 2.79 8.24
N LEU A 51 -5.39 2.62 7.72
CA LEU A 51 -6.15 1.37 7.84
C LEU A 51 -5.73 0.32 6.81
N PHE A 52 -5.61 0.73 5.55
CA PHE A 52 -5.37 -0.21 4.44
C PHE A 52 -3.92 -0.73 4.40
N ALA A 53 -2.94 0.10 4.74
CA ALA A 53 -1.54 -0.31 4.74
C ALA A 53 -1.25 -1.54 5.63
N PRO A 54 -1.61 -1.55 6.93
CA PRO A 54 -1.41 -2.72 7.79
C PRO A 54 -2.34 -3.87 7.41
N LEU A 55 -3.58 -3.61 6.97
CA LEU A 55 -4.52 -4.66 6.56
C LEU A 55 -3.96 -5.48 5.39
N ILE A 56 -3.43 -4.81 4.36
CA ILE A 56 -2.85 -5.49 3.20
C ILE A 56 -1.55 -6.18 3.59
N SER A 57 -0.72 -5.58 4.44
CA SER A 57 0.48 -6.24 4.99
C SER A 57 0.11 -7.51 5.76
N LEU A 58 -0.94 -7.47 6.58
CA LEU A 58 -1.45 -8.64 7.31
C LEU A 58 -1.99 -9.71 6.36
N MET A 59 -2.70 -9.31 5.30
CA MET A 59 -3.26 -10.22 4.31
C MET A 59 -2.18 -10.89 3.45
N ILE A 60 -1.13 -10.15 3.07
CA ILE A 60 0.06 -10.68 2.37
C ILE A 60 0.77 -11.65 3.29
N LEU A 61 1.00 -11.27 4.55
CA LEU A 61 1.61 -12.14 5.55
C LEU A 61 0.79 -13.43 5.65
N LEU A 62 -0.52 -13.34 5.89
CA LEU A 62 -1.49 -14.45 5.91
C LEU A 62 -1.40 -15.39 4.70
N ARG A 63 -1.29 -14.83 3.48
CA ARG A 63 -1.17 -15.63 2.24
C ARG A 63 0.21 -16.22 2.00
N HIS A 64 1.26 -15.55 2.45
CA HIS A 64 2.64 -15.91 2.15
C HIS A 64 3.40 -16.52 3.34
N TRP A 65 2.78 -16.72 4.52
CA TRP A 65 3.40 -17.41 5.66
C TRP A 65 4.02 -18.76 5.28
N GLN A 66 3.43 -19.46 4.32
CA GLN A 66 3.91 -20.77 3.89
C GLN A 66 5.26 -20.72 3.12
N LYS A 67 5.62 -19.55 2.58
CA LYS A 67 6.93 -19.27 1.96
C LYS A 67 7.79 -18.31 2.78
N ALA A 68 7.28 -17.83 3.91
CA ALA A 68 8.01 -16.96 4.82
C ALA A 68 9.03 -17.80 5.60
N ASP A 69 10.23 -17.89 5.06
CA ASP A 69 11.33 -18.62 5.66
C ASP A 69 11.88 -17.81 6.86
N LEU A 70 11.21 -17.92 8.01
CA LEU A 70 11.53 -17.21 9.24
C LEU A 70 12.99 -17.41 9.68
N ARG A 71 13.61 -18.54 9.31
CA ARG A 71 15.04 -18.81 9.53
C ARG A 71 15.94 -17.88 8.71
N SER A 72 15.60 -17.65 7.44
CA SER A 72 16.36 -16.74 6.57
C SER A 72 16.21 -15.29 7.03
N ALA A 73 15.02 -14.89 7.48
CA ALA A 73 14.78 -13.56 8.03
C ALA A 73 15.54 -13.33 9.36
N LEU A 74 15.57 -14.32 10.26
CA LEU A 74 16.33 -14.25 11.52
C LEU A 74 17.85 -14.16 11.31
N ARG A 75 18.38 -14.82 10.27
CA ARG A 75 19.80 -14.75 9.90
C ARG A 75 20.23 -13.39 9.35
N LEU A 76 19.30 -12.51 8.99
CA LEU A 76 19.60 -11.14 8.57
C LEU A 76 19.62 -10.17 9.76
N ILE A 77 19.05 -10.56 10.89
CA ILE A 77 19.01 -9.78 12.13
C ILE A 77 20.17 -10.16 13.06
N VAL A 78 20.57 -11.43 13.06
CA VAL A 78 21.75 -11.97 13.76
C VAL A 78 23.00 -11.77 12.92
#